data_AF-A0A9Q2NYX1-F1
#
_entry.id   AF-A0A9Q2NYX1-F1
#
_cell.length_a   1.000
_cell.length_b   1.000
_cell.length_c   1.000
_cell.angle_alpha   90.00
_cell.angle_beta   90.00
_cell.angle_gamma   90.00
#
_symmetry.space_group_name_H-M   'P 1'
#
loop_
_entity.id
_entity.type
_entity.pdbx_description
1 polymer ?
#
loop_
_entity_poly.entity_id
_entity_poly.type
_entity_poly.pdbx_seq_one_letter_code
_entity_poly.pdbx_strand_id
1 'polypeptide(L)' 'MAKITIDGTDYETDDMSDDLKRQVQNVAFCDRKLDDLKNEAALVQTARRAYARSLSEALSGETKEKG' A
#
# COMPACT_ATOMS: atom_id res chain seq x y z
N MET A 1 15.70 20.89 -17.09
CA MET A 1 16.05 19.55 -16.60
C MET A 1 14.97 19.07 -15.66
N ALA A 2 13.84 18.67 -16.23
CA ALA A 2 12.85 17.91 -15.49
C ALA A 2 13.41 16.51 -15.25
N LYS A 3 13.46 16.08 -13.98
CA LYS A 3 13.89 14.73 -13.59
C LYS A 3 12.72 13.97 -12.98
N ILE A 4 12.71 12.67 -13.23
CA ILE A 4 11.79 11.72 -12.62
C ILE A 4 12.61 10.66 -11.90
N THR A 5 12.07 10.11 -10.82
CA THR A 5 12.67 8.97 -10.13
C THR A 5 11.79 7.75 -10.37
N ILE A 6 12.35 6.69 -10.95
CA ILE A 6 11.69 5.40 -11.15
C ILE A 6 12.59 4.33 -10.52
N ASP A 7 12.03 3.48 -9.67
CA ASP A 7 12.76 2.42 -8.96
C ASP A 7 14.03 2.92 -8.22
N GLY A 8 13.96 4.15 -7.68
CA GLY A 8 15.08 4.79 -6.98
C GLY A 8 16.20 5.29 -7.90
N THR A 9 16.01 5.23 -9.22
CA THR A 9 16.93 5.78 -10.22
C THR A 9 16.36 7.06 -10.81
N ASP A 10 17.19 8.10 -10.87
CA ASP A 10 16.82 9.38 -11.47
C ASP A 10 17.08 9.39 -12.98
N TYR A 11 16.10 9.86 -13.74
CA TYR A 11 16.17 9.99 -15.19
C TYR A 11 15.91 11.43 -15.61
N GLU A 12 16.74 11.94 -16.53
CA GLU A 12 16.50 13.22 -17.20
C GLU A 12 15.47 13.06 -18.31
N THR A 13 14.45 13.92 -18.29
CA THR A 13 13.28 13.78 -19.18
C THR A 13 13.26 14.76 -20.34
N ASP A 14 14.17 15.73 -20.36
CA ASP A 14 14.22 16.79 -21.36
C ASP A 14 14.39 16.20 -22.78
N ASP A 15 15.30 15.23 -22.94
CA ASP A 15 15.62 14.60 -24.23
C ASP A 15 14.88 13.27 -24.48
N MET A 16 13.92 12.90 -23.63
CA MET A 16 13.13 11.68 -23.83
C MET A 16 12.18 11.82 -25.03
N SER A 17 12.09 10.74 -25.80
CA SER A 17 11.04 10.59 -26.82
C SER A 17 9.65 10.55 -26.18
N ASP A 18 8.62 10.85 -26.97
CA ASP A 18 7.23 10.81 -26.51
C ASP A 18 6.82 9.40 -26.04
N ASP A 19 7.38 8.35 -26.67
CA ASP A 19 7.16 6.97 -26.27
C ASP A 19 7.73 6.66 -24.88
N LEU A 20 8.94 7.16 -24.57
CA LEU A 20 9.53 7.01 -23.24
C LEU A 20 8.75 7.80 -22.20
N LYS A 21 8.36 9.05 -22.50
CA LYS A 21 7.51 9.86 -21.62
C LYS A 21 6.18 9.17 -21.31
N ARG A 22 5.56 8.50 -22.28
CA ARG A 22 4.33 7.72 -22.07
C ARG A 22 4.57 6.51 -21.15
N GLN A 23 5.67 5.79 -21.33
CA GLN A 23 6.01 4.66 -20.45
C GLN A 23 6.24 5.11 -19.00
N VAL A 24 6.96 6.22 -18.81
CA VAL A 24 7.13 6.87 -17.50
C VAL A 24 5.79 7.16 -16.84
N GLN A 25 4.84 7.75 -17.57
CA GLN A 25 3.52 8.05 -17.04
C GLN A 25 2.76 6.80 -16.62
N ASN A 26 2.89 5.70 -17.37
CA ASN A 26 2.29 4.42 -17.03
C ASN A 26 2.88 3.85 -15.73
N VAL A 27 4.21 3.88 -15.58
CA VAL A 27 4.88 3.41 -14.35
C VAL A 27 4.42 4.24 -13.15
N ALA A 28 4.47 5.56 -13.25
CA ALA A 28 4.02 6.45 -12.17
C ALA A 28 2.53 6.26 -11.82
N PHE A 29 1.70 5.86 -12.78
CA PHE A 29 0.31 5.49 -12.53
C PHE A 29 0.19 4.18 -11.72
N CYS A 30 0.95 3.15 -12.10
CA CYS A 30 1.00 1.90 -11.36
C CYS A 30 1.51 2.11 -9.92
N ASP A 31 2.53 2.94 -9.73
CA ASP A 31 3.07 3.24 -8.39
C ASP A 31 2.03 3.87 -7.48
N ARG A 32 1.30 4.88 -7.98
CA ARG A 32 0.19 5.48 -7.22
C ARG A 32 -0.86 4.45 -6.83
N LYS A 33 -1.19 3.52 -7.75
CA LYS A 33 -2.16 2.45 -7.46
C LYS A 33 -1.65 1.46 -6.41
N LEU A 34 -0.36 1.14 -6.42
CA LEU A 34 0.25 0.31 -5.39
C LEU A 34 0.20 1.00 -4.02
N ASP A 35 0.43 2.30 -3.96
CA ASP A 35 0.33 3.05 -2.71
C ASP A 35 -1.11 3.16 -2.20
N ASP A 36 -2.09 3.36 -3.08
CA ASP A 36 -3.52 3.27 -2.73
C ASP A 36 -3.83 1.92 -2.07
N LEU A 37 -3.40 0.81 -2.69
CA LEU A 37 -3.62 -0.55 -2.18
C LEU A 37 -2.94 -0.80 -0.83
N LYS A 38 -1.73 -0.25 -0.60
CA LYS A 38 -1.07 -0.34 0.71
C LYS A 38 -1.87 0.37 1.80
N ASN A 39 -2.46 1.53 1.47
CA ASN A 39 -3.30 2.27 2.41
C ASN A 39 -4.58 1.49 2.75
N GLU A 40 -5.25 0.91 1.75
CA GLU A 40 -6.41 0.04 1.95
C GLU A 40 -6.06 -1.20 2.79
N ALA A 41 -4.90 -1.81 2.52
CA ALA A 41 -4.41 -2.94 3.30
C ALA A 41 -4.18 -2.56 4.76
N ALA A 42 -3.58 -1.39 5.04
CA ALA A 42 -3.37 -0.91 6.41
C ALA A 42 -4.70 -0.68 7.17
N LEU A 43 -5.71 -0.14 6.49
CA LEU A 43 -7.06 0.01 7.03
C LEU A 43 -7.64 -1.35 7.43
N VAL A 44 -7.65 -2.31 6.52
CA VAL A 44 -8.20 -3.66 6.75
C VAL A 44 -7.43 -4.39 7.85
N GLN A 45 -6.09 -4.27 7.88
CA GLN A 45 -5.27 -4.86 8.93
C GLN A 45 -5.62 -4.31 10.32
N THR A 46 -5.92 -3.02 10.42
CA THR A 46 -6.33 -2.39 11.69
C THR A 46 -7.67 -2.96 12.17
N ALA A 47 -8.67 -3.03 11.29
CA ALA A 47 -9.97 -3.62 11.61
C ALA A 47 -9.83 -5.10 12.03
N ARG A 48 -9.05 -5.89 11.29
CA ARG A 48 -8.77 -7.29 11.63
C ARG A 48 -8.16 -7.43 13.02
N ARG A 49 -7.19 -6.59 13.38
CA ARG A 49 -6.54 -6.62 14.70
C ARG A 49 -7.55 -6.34 15.82
N ALA A 50 -8.44 -5.36 15.62
CA ALA A 50 -9.50 -5.05 16.57
C ALA A 50 -10.46 -6.25 16.77
N TYR A 51 -10.93 -6.86 15.68
CA TYR A 51 -11.80 -8.04 15.76
C TYR A 51 -11.12 -9.24 16.41
N ALA A 52 -9.84 -9.51 16.08
CA ALA A 52 -9.08 -10.60 16.69
C ALA A 52 -8.91 -10.42 18.20
N ARG A 53 -8.67 -9.17 18.65
CA ARG A 53 -8.58 -8.84 20.07
C ARG A 53 -9.92 -9.07 20.77
N SER A 54 -11.01 -8.53 20.23
CA SER A 54 -12.36 -8.70 20.78
C SER A 54 -12.74 -10.19 20.90
N LEU A 55 -12.44 -10.99 19.87
CA LEU A 55 -12.66 -12.43 19.90
C LEU A 55 -11.82 -13.12 21.00
N SER A 56 -10.55 -12.76 21.13
CA SER A 56 -9.67 -13.34 22.16
C SER A 56 -10.16 -13.05 23.58
N GLU A 57 -10.70 -11.84 23.83
CA GLU A 57 -11.27 -11.44 25.11
C GLU A 57 -12.54 -12.26 25.41
N ALA A 58 -13.43 -12.43 24.43
CA ALA A 58 -14.64 -13.24 24.56
C ALA A 58 -14.32 -14.71 24.90
N LEU A 59 -13.40 -15.34 24.16
CA LEU A 59 -13.00 -16.74 24.40
C LEU A 59 -12.34 -16.94 25.77
N SER A 60 -11.56 -15.96 26.23
CA SER A 60 -10.94 -16.00 27.57
C SER A 60 -11.99 -15.84 28.67
N GLY A 61 -13.04 -15.05 28.44
CA GLY A 61 -14.19 -14.92 29.33
C GLY A 61 -15.01 -16.20 29.43
N GLU A 62 -15.34 -16.82 28.30
CA GLU A 62 -16.08 -18.10 28.25
C GLU A 62 -15.36 -19.23 28.99
N THR A 63 -14.02 -19.23 28.97
CA THR A 63 -13.22 -20.25 29.65
C THR A 63 -13.25 -20.09 31.18
N LYS A 64 -13.45 -18.86 31.69
CA LYS A 64 -13.51 -18.59 33.13
C LYS A 64 -14.86 -18.87 33.77
N GLU A 65 -15.95 -18.81 33.01
CA GLU A 65 -17.31 -19.11 33.53
C GLU A 65 -17.64 -20.61 33.58
N LYS A 66 -16.82 -21.47 32.95
CA LYS A 66 -17.01 -22.93 32.92
C LYS A 66 -16.11 -23.69 33.92
N GLY A 67 -15.38 -22.99 34.78
CA GLY A 67 -14.46 -23.55 35.79
C GLY A 67 -15.00 -23.45 37.20
#